data_AF-A0A535ZP91-F1
#
_entry.id   AF-A0A535ZP91-F1
#
_cell.length_a   1.000
_cell.length_b   1.000
_cell.length_c   1.000
_cell.angle_alpha   90.00
_cell.angle_beta   90.00
_cell.angle_gamma   90.00
#
_symmetry.space_group_name_H-M   'P 1'
#
loop_
_entity.id
_entity.type
_entity.pdbx_description
1 polymer ?
#
loop_
_entity_poly.entity_id
_entity_poly.type
_entity_poly.pdbx_seq_one_letter_code
_entity_poly.pdbx_strand_id
1 'polypeptide(L)'
;MPIGWTISPALIQAAPSLAAYYYRTASANDDFIAGPSGAGYMFPSRWPAQELPGFLQRTGRLMESMHLSTLEVLDIDFLQSTGIPIIANLRQTGMVLSDPNLQLRLIQGLLPYGLHGLLNGAGTRMPKVHMAQGVPVYQNLGLADSVSKTLELVRNAVSSNQQRPLFLNVYILAWSMTPSDIKQVIQQLGNQYVVVTPGTLMTMIAKGK
;
A
#
# COMPACT_ATOMS: atom_id res chain seq x y z
N MET A 1 -8.44 6.14 16.18
CA MET A 1 -7.54 6.79 15.20
C MET A 1 -7.49 5.86 14.00
N PRO A 2 -7.81 6.33 12.79
CA PRO A 2 -7.78 5.49 11.59
C PRO A 2 -6.38 4.91 11.32
N ILE A 3 -6.28 3.60 11.11
CA ILE A 3 -5.03 2.89 10.80
C ILE A 3 -5.31 1.81 9.74
N GLY A 4 -4.39 1.68 8.79
CA GLY A 4 -4.34 0.55 7.86
C GLY A 4 -3.35 -0.51 8.30
N TRP A 5 -3.74 -1.77 8.20
CA TRP A 5 -2.93 -2.93 8.56
C TRP A 5 -2.77 -3.83 7.35
N THR A 6 -1.53 -4.08 6.91
CA THR A 6 -1.29 -5.13 5.92
C THR A 6 -1.50 -6.49 6.55
N ILE A 7 -2.23 -7.36 5.86
CA ILE A 7 -2.51 -8.73 6.26
C ILE A 7 -2.34 -9.66 5.05
N SER A 8 -1.86 -10.87 5.28
CA SER A 8 -1.76 -11.86 4.22
C SER A 8 -3.16 -12.38 3.86
N PRO A 9 -3.59 -12.30 2.58
CA PRO A 9 -4.85 -12.91 2.13
C PRO A 9 -4.89 -14.43 2.37
N ALA A 10 -3.73 -15.10 2.40
CA ALA A 10 -3.66 -16.54 2.65
C ALA A 10 -4.00 -16.91 4.10
N LEU A 11 -4.05 -15.95 5.03
CA LEU A 11 -4.31 -16.19 6.45
C LEU A 11 -5.66 -16.90 6.69
N ILE A 12 -6.67 -16.60 5.87
CA ILE A 12 -7.99 -17.24 5.98
C ILE A 12 -7.94 -18.76 5.80
N GLN A 13 -6.96 -19.27 5.05
CA GLN A 13 -6.79 -20.71 4.84
C GLN A 13 -5.69 -21.29 5.75
N ALA A 14 -4.61 -20.54 5.98
CA ALA A 14 -3.48 -21.01 6.77
C ALA A 14 -3.79 -21.03 8.28
N ALA A 15 -4.52 -20.04 8.78
CA ALA A 15 -4.87 -19.88 10.19
C ALA A 15 -6.23 -19.18 10.34
N PRO A 16 -7.35 -19.85 9.99
CA PRO A 16 -8.69 -19.25 10.01
C PRO A 16 -9.08 -18.67 11.37
N SER A 17 -8.70 -19.33 12.48
CA SER A 17 -8.96 -18.82 13.83
C SER A 17 -8.23 -17.50 14.11
N LEU A 18 -7.03 -17.31 13.56
CA LEU A 18 -6.26 -16.08 13.70
C LEU A 18 -6.83 -14.97 12.80
N ALA A 19 -7.25 -15.29 11.57
CA ALA A 19 -7.99 -14.37 10.72
C ALA A 19 -9.26 -13.88 11.46
N ALA A 20 -10.08 -14.81 11.97
CA ALA A 20 -11.29 -14.49 12.72
C ALA A 20 -11.02 -13.66 13.99
N TYR A 21 -9.88 -13.88 14.65
CA TYR A 21 -9.46 -13.04 15.77
C TYR A 21 -9.26 -11.58 15.32
N TYR A 22 -8.47 -11.33 14.28
CA TYR A 22 -8.22 -9.97 13.79
C TYR A 22 -9.50 -9.22 13.42
N TYR A 23 -10.43 -9.85 12.68
CA TYR A 23 -11.71 -9.22 12.35
C TYR A 23 -12.59 -8.98 13.57
N ARG A 24 -12.62 -9.90 14.54
CA ARG A 24 -13.43 -9.74 15.76
C ARG A 24 -12.92 -8.61 16.66
N THR A 25 -11.61 -8.35 16.66
CA THR A 25 -10.99 -7.33 17.51
C THR A 25 -10.77 -6.00 16.81
N ALA A 26 -10.97 -5.93 15.50
CA ALA A 26 -10.87 -4.69 14.73
C ALA A 26 -11.92 -3.68 15.20
N SER A 27 -11.50 -2.43 15.36
CA SER A 27 -12.41 -1.30 15.57
C SER A 27 -12.89 -0.75 14.23
N ALA A 28 -13.89 0.14 14.26
CA ALA A 28 -14.32 0.88 13.07
C ALA A 28 -13.25 1.82 12.47
N ASN A 29 -12.10 1.98 13.16
CA ASN A 29 -10.97 2.76 12.68
C ASN A 29 -9.87 1.89 12.04
N ASP A 30 -10.01 0.56 12.06
CA ASP A 30 -9.04 -0.35 11.47
C ASP A 30 -9.47 -0.72 10.06
N ASP A 31 -8.51 -0.81 9.16
CA ASP A 31 -8.71 -1.22 7.78
C ASP A 31 -7.64 -2.24 7.38
N PHE A 32 -8.07 -3.36 6.80
CA PHE A 32 -7.16 -4.43 6.41
C PHE A 32 -6.84 -4.34 4.92
N ILE A 33 -5.55 -4.38 4.60
CA ILE A 33 -5.00 -4.26 3.25
C ILE A 33 -4.31 -5.57 2.90
N ALA A 34 -4.54 -6.10 1.69
CA ALA A 34 -3.78 -7.23 1.22
C ALA A 34 -2.31 -6.83 1.03
N GLY A 35 -1.38 -7.49 1.71
CA GLY A 35 0.04 -7.11 1.65
C GLY A 35 0.99 -8.30 1.60
N PRO A 36 2.23 -8.04 1.16
CA PRO A 36 2.56 -7.79 -0.24
C PRO A 36 2.94 -9.11 -0.93
N SER A 37 2.84 -9.30 -2.25
CA SER A 37 2.13 -8.47 -3.26
C SER A 37 0.90 -9.24 -3.77
N GLY A 38 0.19 -9.93 -2.86
CA GLY A 38 -0.99 -10.75 -3.17
C GLY A 38 -1.12 -11.95 -2.25
N ALA A 39 -1.42 -13.13 -2.80
CA ALA A 39 -1.53 -14.39 -2.06
C ALA A 39 -0.25 -14.80 -1.31
N GLY A 40 0.89 -14.21 -1.66
CA GLY A 40 2.18 -14.37 -1.00
C GLY A 40 3.14 -13.29 -1.47
N TYR A 41 4.30 -13.21 -0.82
CA TYR A 41 5.30 -12.22 -1.18
C TYR A 41 5.99 -12.59 -2.49
N MET A 42 5.83 -11.70 -3.47
CA MET A 42 6.39 -11.82 -4.81
C MET A 42 6.71 -10.42 -5.35
N PHE A 43 7.64 -10.37 -6.29
CA PHE A 43 7.94 -9.19 -7.09
C PHE A 43 7.26 -9.33 -8.44
N PRO A 44 6.21 -8.53 -8.73
CA PRO A 44 5.47 -8.65 -9.98
C PRO A 44 6.37 -8.65 -11.21
N SER A 45 7.40 -7.78 -11.24
CA SER A 45 8.36 -7.67 -12.35
C SER A 45 9.20 -8.92 -12.59
N ARG A 46 9.30 -9.81 -11.60
CA ARG A 46 10.06 -11.06 -11.67
C ARG A 46 9.20 -12.30 -11.72
N TRP A 47 7.87 -12.15 -11.60
CA TRP A 47 6.97 -13.28 -11.66
C TRP A 47 6.86 -13.79 -13.10
N PRO A 48 6.90 -15.12 -13.36
CA PRO A 48 6.75 -15.64 -14.71
C PRO A 48 5.46 -15.14 -15.36
N ALA A 49 5.58 -14.44 -16.49
CA ALA A 49 4.46 -13.72 -17.09
C ALA A 49 3.27 -14.62 -17.45
N GLN A 50 3.56 -15.89 -17.78
CA GLN A 50 2.59 -16.95 -18.08
C GLN A 50 1.86 -17.49 -16.83
N GLU A 51 2.46 -17.38 -15.65
CA GLU A 51 1.88 -17.85 -14.38
C GLU A 51 1.13 -16.73 -13.64
N LEU A 52 1.41 -15.46 -13.99
CA LEU A 52 0.79 -14.30 -13.34
C LEU A 52 -0.75 -14.37 -13.34
N PRO A 53 -1.45 -14.75 -14.44
CA PRO A 53 -2.91 -14.84 -14.40
C PRO A 53 -3.44 -15.82 -13.36
N GLY A 54 -2.82 -16.99 -13.22
CA GLY A 54 -3.19 -17.99 -12.22
C GLY A 54 -2.93 -17.49 -10.79
N PHE A 55 -1.80 -16.81 -10.58
CA PHE A 55 -1.48 -16.18 -9.30
C PHE A 55 -2.49 -15.09 -8.92
N LEU A 56 -2.89 -14.23 -9.86
CA LEU A 56 -3.87 -13.18 -9.61
C LEU A 56 -5.26 -13.72 -9.36
N GLN A 57 -5.68 -14.78 -10.07
CA GLN A 57 -6.94 -15.47 -9.77
C GLN A 57 -6.94 -16.01 -8.33
N ARG A 58 -5.84 -16.64 -7.89
CA ARG A 58 -5.70 -17.14 -6.52
C ARG A 58 -5.70 -16.01 -5.49
N THR A 59 -4.98 -14.93 -5.78
CA THR A 59 -4.93 -13.72 -4.95
C THR A 59 -6.32 -13.11 -4.80
N GLY A 60 -7.04 -12.91 -5.90
CA GLY A 60 -8.38 -12.34 -5.92
C GLY A 60 -9.37 -13.13 -5.08
N ARG A 61 -9.42 -14.46 -5.21
CA ARG A 61 -10.29 -15.32 -4.39
C ARG A 61 -10.00 -15.22 -2.89
N LEU A 62 -8.72 -15.12 -2.52
CA LEU A 62 -8.32 -14.98 -1.12
C LEU A 62 -8.67 -13.59 -0.58
N MET A 63 -8.45 -12.54 -1.37
CA MET A 63 -8.84 -11.17 -1.03
C MET A 63 -10.36 -11.07 -0.86
N GLU A 64 -11.14 -11.61 -1.78
CA GLU A 64 -12.61 -11.67 -1.70
C GLU A 64 -13.08 -12.40 -0.43
N SER A 65 -12.47 -13.55 -0.12
CA SER A 65 -12.78 -14.34 1.10
C SER A 65 -12.43 -13.60 2.40
N MET A 66 -11.49 -12.66 2.35
CA MET A 66 -11.10 -11.81 3.47
C MET A 66 -11.69 -10.39 3.37
N HIS A 67 -12.56 -10.10 2.41
CA HIS A 67 -13.10 -8.75 2.19
C HIS A 67 -12.01 -7.66 2.06
N LEU A 68 -10.87 -7.98 1.44
CA LEU A 68 -9.77 -7.06 1.21
C LEU A 68 -9.95 -6.38 -0.16
N SER A 69 -10.18 -5.07 -0.18
CA SER A 69 -10.37 -4.30 -1.42
C SER A 69 -9.16 -3.46 -1.83
N THR A 70 -8.10 -3.43 -1.03
CA THR A 70 -6.88 -2.66 -1.32
C THR A 70 -5.69 -3.62 -1.34
N LEU A 71 -4.80 -3.47 -2.33
CA LEU A 71 -3.56 -4.22 -2.44
C LEU A 71 -2.35 -3.31 -2.23
N GLU A 72 -1.43 -3.69 -1.34
CA GLU A 72 -0.09 -3.15 -1.24
C GLU A 72 0.87 -3.99 -2.11
N VAL A 73 1.52 -3.33 -3.07
CA VAL A 73 2.47 -3.96 -3.99
C VAL A 73 3.87 -3.47 -3.69
N LEU A 74 4.78 -4.41 -3.44
CA LEU A 74 6.22 -4.17 -3.41
C LEU A 74 6.88 -4.88 -4.59
N ASP A 75 7.83 -4.20 -5.22
CA ASP A 75 8.64 -4.75 -6.31
C ASP A 75 10.13 -4.39 -6.11
N ILE A 76 10.98 -4.94 -6.97
CA ILE A 76 12.39 -4.56 -7.10
C ILE A 76 12.62 -3.89 -8.44
N ASP A 77 13.49 -2.88 -8.47
CA ASP A 77 13.82 -2.24 -9.74
C ASP A 77 14.54 -3.19 -10.70
N PHE A 78 14.22 -3.00 -11.97
CA PHE A 78 14.89 -3.63 -13.11
C PHE A 78 16.41 -3.41 -13.09
N LEU A 79 16.89 -2.25 -12.63
CA LEU A 79 18.34 -1.92 -12.58
C LEU A 79 19.17 -2.81 -11.64
N GLN A 80 18.54 -3.65 -10.82
CA GLN A 80 19.24 -4.66 -10.02
C GLN A 80 19.60 -5.92 -10.83
N SER A 81 19.14 -6.07 -12.08
CA SER A 81 19.38 -7.27 -12.91
C SER A 81 20.72 -7.29 -13.66
N THR A 82 21.57 -6.26 -13.54
CA THR A 82 22.83 -6.17 -14.29
C THR A 82 24.03 -6.86 -13.62
N GLY A 83 23.82 -7.57 -12.49
CA GLY A 83 24.89 -8.32 -11.82
C GLY A 83 25.96 -7.44 -11.15
N ILE A 84 25.75 -6.12 -11.09
CA ILE A 84 26.62 -5.20 -10.36
C ILE A 84 26.16 -5.17 -8.90
N PRO A 85 27.00 -5.56 -7.92
CA PRO A 85 26.61 -5.57 -6.52
C PRO A 85 26.61 -4.12 -5.99
N ILE A 86 25.52 -3.39 -6.22
CA ILE A 86 25.24 -2.14 -5.50
C ILE A 86 24.24 -2.46 -4.40
N ILE A 87 24.77 -2.99 -3.29
CA ILE A 87 24.09 -3.22 -2.02
C ILE A 87 23.56 -1.90 -1.38
N ALA A 88 23.63 -0.75 -2.06
CA ALA A 88 23.33 0.56 -1.47
C ALA A 88 21.96 1.19 -1.83
N ASN A 89 21.25 0.75 -2.87
CA ASN A 89 20.12 1.55 -3.41
C ASN A 89 18.72 0.94 -3.31
N LEU A 90 18.52 -0.18 -2.59
CA LEU A 90 17.18 -0.63 -2.15
C LEU A 90 16.40 0.48 -1.39
N ARG A 91 17.13 1.43 -0.80
CA ARG A 91 16.57 2.61 -0.11
C ARG A 91 16.16 3.76 -1.03
N GLN A 92 16.62 3.83 -2.29
CA GLN A 92 16.45 5.04 -3.10
C GLN A 92 15.16 5.08 -3.93
N THR A 93 14.62 3.94 -4.35
CA THR A 93 13.47 3.91 -5.25
C THR A 93 12.16 3.53 -4.59
N GLY A 94 12.20 3.02 -3.35
CA GLY A 94 11.00 2.75 -2.57
C GLY A 94 10.24 1.50 -2.97
N MET A 95 10.92 0.49 -3.55
CA MET A 95 10.31 -0.81 -3.94
C MET A 95 9.10 -0.67 -4.87
N VAL A 96 9.18 0.27 -5.81
CA VAL A 96 8.08 0.67 -6.70
C VAL A 96 7.92 -0.34 -7.84
N LEU A 97 6.70 -0.81 -8.09
CA LEU A 97 6.35 -1.37 -9.38
C LEU A 97 6.24 -0.22 -10.40
N SER A 98 7.24 -0.05 -11.26
CA SER A 98 7.34 1.08 -12.19
C SER A 98 6.71 0.84 -13.56
N ASP A 99 6.47 -0.43 -13.94
CA ASP A 99 5.87 -0.78 -15.23
C ASP A 99 4.33 -0.54 -15.21
N PRO A 100 3.81 0.44 -15.96
CA PRO A 100 2.37 0.75 -15.99
C PRO A 100 1.53 -0.36 -16.64
N ASN A 101 2.09 -1.14 -17.57
CA ASN A 101 1.37 -2.26 -18.18
C ASN A 101 1.19 -3.39 -17.15
N LEU A 102 2.23 -3.63 -16.34
CA LEU A 102 2.15 -4.61 -15.27
C LEU A 102 1.20 -4.15 -14.15
N GLN A 103 1.21 -2.87 -13.76
CA GLN A 103 0.20 -2.31 -12.86
C GLN A 103 -1.22 -2.55 -13.41
N LEU A 104 -1.45 -2.25 -14.69
CA LEU A 104 -2.74 -2.49 -15.34
C LEU A 104 -3.14 -3.97 -15.33
N ARG A 105 -2.20 -4.89 -15.56
CA ARG A 105 -2.45 -6.35 -15.50
C ARG A 105 -2.84 -6.80 -14.09
N LEU A 106 -2.17 -6.29 -13.05
CA LEU A 106 -2.55 -6.57 -11.65
C LEU A 106 -3.98 -6.11 -11.39
N ILE A 107 -4.30 -4.86 -11.79
CA ILE A 107 -5.62 -4.27 -11.61
C ILE A 107 -6.68 -5.10 -12.35
N GLN A 108 -6.48 -5.39 -13.64
CA GLN A 108 -7.44 -6.19 -14.43
C GLN A 108 -7.65 -7.59 -13.86
N GLY A 109 -6.60 -8.23 -13.32
CA GLY A 109 -6.71 -9.55 -12.72
C GLY A 109 -7.47 -9.58 -11.39
N LEU A 110 -7.48 -8.46 -10.66
CA LEU A 110 -8.07 -8.37 -9.32
C LEU A 110 -9.38 -7.57 -9.27
N LEU A 111 -9.67 -6.76 -10.29
CA LEU A 111 -10.91 -5.99 -10.39
C LEU A 111 -12.18 -6.86 -10.26
N PRO A 112 -12.27 -8.06 -10.87
CA PRO A 112 -13.45 -8.93 -10.70
C PRO A 112 -13.67 -9.42 -9.27
N TYR A 113 -12.66 -9.29 -8.38
CA TYR A 113 -12.70 -9.71 -6.99
C TYR A 113 -12.84 -8.53 -6.02
N GLY A 114 -13.20 -7.34 -6.52
CA GLY A 114 -13.50 -6.17 -5.69
C GLY A 114 -12.30 -5.29 -5.35
N LEU A 115 -11.24 -5.28 -6.17
CA LEU A 115 -10.14 -4.34 -6.01
C LEU A 115 -10.64 -2.89 -6.20
N HIS A 116 -10.44 -2.04 -5.19
CA HIS A 116 -10.81 -0.63 -5.16
C HIS A 116 -9.61 0.31 -4.97
N GLY A 117 -8.42 -0.21 -4.71
CA GLY A 117 -7.21 0.60 -4.61
C GLY A 117 -5.93 -0.21 -4.68
N LEU A 118 -4.89 0.38 -5.27
CA LEU A 118 -3.55 -0.17 -5.31
C LEU A 118 -2.56 0.82 -4.68
N LEU A 119 -1.92 0.40 -3.59
CA LEU A 119 -0.80 1.09 -2.99
C LEU A 119 0.50 0.52 -3.58
N ASN A 120 1.41 1.41 -3.97
CA ASN A 120 2.62 1.05 -4.70
C ASN A 120 3.88 1.44 -3.94
N GLY A 121 4.71 0.45 -3.65
CA GLY A 121 6.04 0.55 -3.06
C GLY A 121 6.06 0.93 -1.58
N ALA A 122 7.19 0.72 -0.92
CA ALA A 122 7.46 1.23 0.43
C ALA A 122 7.67 2.75 0.49
N GLY A 123 7.73 3.42 -0.66
CA GLY A 123 7.43 4.84 -0.76
C GLY A 123 8.54 5.72 -1.33
N THR A 124 8.12 6.84 -1.93
CA THR A 124 8.97 7.85 -2.57
C THR A 124 8.89 9.17 -1.81
N ARG A 125 9.77 10.13 -2.13
CA ARG A 125 9.73 11.47 -1.52
C ARG A 125 8.52 12.31 -1.96
N MET A 126 8.04 12.06 -3.18
CA MET A 126 6.92 12.77 -3.77
C MET A 126 5.79 11.76 -4.04
N PRO A 127 4.58 12.01 -3.50
CA PRO A 127 3.44 11.15 -3.78
C PRO A 127 3.02 11.32 -5.25
N LYS A 128 2.57 10.22 -5.86
CA LYS A 128 1.99 10.22 -7.20
C LYS A 128 0.72 9.41 -7.17
N VAL A 129 -0.29 9.90 -7.87
CA VAL A 129 -1.57 9.22 -7.97
C VAL A 129 -2.05 9.24 -9.41
N HIS A 130 -2.57 8.12 -9.89
CA HIS A 130 -3.23 8.05 -11.17
C HIS A 130 -4.37 7.03 -11.11
N MET A 131 -5.25 7.06 -12.12
CA MET A 131 -6.36 6.13 -12.23
C MET A 131 -6.06 5.12 -13.34
N ALA A 132 -6.35 3.85 -13.09
CA ALA A 132 -6.29 2.79 -14.09
C ALA A 132 -7.55 1.94 -13.96
N GLN A 133 -8.37 1.87 -15.02
CA GLN A 133 -9.65 1.14 -15.02
C GLN A 133 -10.59 1.54 -13.86
N GLY A 134 -10.61 2.82 -13.50
CA GLY A 134 -11.40 3.32 -12.37
C GLY A 134 -10.82 3.02 -10.98
N VAL A 135 -9.69 2.32 -10.90
CA VAL A 135 -8.98 2.04 -9.64
C VAL A 135 -7.87 3.08 -9.42
N PRO A 136 -7.81 3.74 -8.25
CA PRO A 136 -6.68 4.56 -7.85
C PRO A 136 -5.41 3.72 -7.65
N VAL A 137 -4.32 4.17 -8.26
CA VAL A 137 -2.96 3.70 -7.99
C VAL A 137 -2.23 4.81 -7.28
N TYR A 138 -1.88 4.58 -6.02
CA TYR A 138 -1.24 5.55 -5.15
C TYR A 138 0.19 5.11 -4.81
N GLN A 139 1.16 5.96 -5.15
CA GLN A 139 2.56 5.79 -4.77
C GLN A 139 2.76 6.25 -3.33
N ASN A 140 3.14 5.32 -2.44
CA ASN A 140 3.31 5.60 -1.02
C ASN A 140 4.35 6.71 -0.77
N LEU A 141 4.12 7.49 0.28
CA LEU A 141 5.04 8.54 0.73
C LEU A 141 6.02 7.96 1.76
N GLY A 142 7.25 7.72 1.32
CA GLY A 142 8.40 7.29 2.13
C GLY A 142 8.21 6.04 3.00
N LEU A 143 9.34 5.49 3.44
CA LEU A 143 9.38 4.46 4.49
C LEU A 143 9.59 5.18 5.83
N ALA A 144 8.50 5.41 6.56
CA ALA A 144 8.53 6.09 7.85
C ALA A 144 8.89 5.12 8.98
N ASP A 145 10.01 5.37 9.66
CA ASP A 145 10.54 4.53 10.73
C ASP A 145 10.54 5.21 12.11
N SER A 146 10.09 6.46 12.19
CA SER A 146 10.05 7.27 13.40
C SER A 146 9.01 8.39 13.30
N VAL A 147 8.60 8.93 14.44
CA VAL A 147 7.68 10.09 14.52
C VAL A 147 8.24 11.28 13.76
N SER A 148 9.51 11.64 13.99
CA SER A 148 10.16 12.76 13.32
C SER A 148 10.22 12.58 11.81
N LYS A 149 10.58 11.38 11.33
CA LYS A 149 10.65 11.10 9.89
C LYS A 149 9.28 11.17 9.23
N THR A 150 8.25 10.68 9.91
CA THR A 150 6.86 10.76 9.43
C THR A 150 6.41 12.21 9.26
N LEU A 151 6.67 13.05 10.27
CA LEU A 151 6.35 14.48 10.23
C LEU A 151 7.10 15.20 9.11
N GLU A 152 8.39 14.89 8.93
CA GLU A 152 9.21 15.42 7.84
C GLU A 152 8.62 15.06 6.47
N LEU A 153 8.29 13.78 6.24
CA LEU A 153 7.69 13.31 4.99
C LEU A 153 6.39 14.07 4.68
N VAL A 154 5.46 14.13 5.63
CA VAL A 154 4.16 14.80 5.45
C VAL A 154 4.33 16.29 5.20
N ARG A 155 5.14 17.00 6.01
CA ARG A 155 5.35 18.45 5.87
C ARG A 155 6.05 18.80 4.55
N ASN A 156 7.02 17.99 4.12
CA ASN A 156 7.71 18.18 2.84
C ASN A 156 6.77 17.97 1.65
N ALA A 157 5.90 16.95 1.70
CA ALA A 157 4.91 16.72 0.64
C ALA A 157 3.91 17.88 0.54
N VAL A 158 3.48 18.42 1.68
CA VAL A 158 2.56 19.58 1.75
C VAL A 158 3.20 20.87 1.25
N SER A 159 4.48 21.13 1.59
CA SER A 159 5.18 22.34 1.14
C SER A 159 5.51 22.29 -0.35
N SER A 160 5.80 21.10 -0.88
CA SER A 160 6.20 20.88 -2.27
C SER A 160 5.02 20.77 -3.25
N ASN A 161 3.78 20.62 -2.75
CA ASN A 161 2.59 20.53 -3.60
C ASN A 161 1.50 21.48 -3.09
N GLN A 162 1.13 22.46 -3.91
CA GLN A 162 0.11 23.46 -3.58
C GLN A 162 -1.30 23.03 -4.01
N GLN A 163 -1.46 21.96 -4.79
CA GLN A 163 -2.77 21.48 -5.23
C GLN A 163 -3.57 20.92 -4.04
N ARG A 164 -4.85 21.28 -3.97
CA ARG A 164 -5.78 20.80 -2.94
C ARG A 164 -7.06 20.24 -3.57
N PRO A 165 -7.66 19.17 -3.00
CA PRO A 165 -7.18 18.41 -1.85
C PRO A 165 -5.89 17.64 -2.16
N LEU A 166 -4.99 17.54 -1.17
CA LEU A 166 -3.76 16.74 -1.27
C LEU A 166 -3.96 15.45 -0.48
N PHE A 167 -3.89 14.32 -1.18
CA PHE A 167 -4.00 12.99 -0.59
C PHE A 167 -2.63 12.44 -0.26
N LEU A 168 -2.46 11.93 0.96
CA LEU A 168 -1.21 11.37 1.47
C LEU A 168 -1.44 9.98 2.07
N ASN A 169 -0.78 8.95 1.56
CA ASN A 169 -0.59 7.66 2.24
C ASN A 169 0.87 7.52 2.66
N VAL A 170 1.13 7.29 3.95
CA VAL A 170 2.48 7.10 4.48
C VAL A 170 2.70 5.61 4.76
N TYR A 171 3.80 5.04 4.27
CA TYR A 171 4.14 3.65 4.58
C TYR A 171 4.91 3.59 5.90
N ILE A 172 4.31 2.97 6.92
CA ILE A 172 4.88 2.89 8.28
C ILE A 172 5.67 1.59 8.45
N LEU A 173 6.90 1.69 8.95
CA LEU A 173 7.74 0.54 9.28
C LEU A 173 7.32 -0.04 10.64
N ALA A 174 6.57 -1.14 10.62
CA ALA A 174 6.05 -1.80 11.82
C ALA A 174 7.13 -2.30 12.80
N TRP A 175 8.39 -2.41 12.35
CA TRP A 175 9.52 -2.83 13.20
C TRP A 175 10.02 -1.75 14.15
N SER A 176 9.72 -0.49 13.86
CA SER A 176 10.24 0.66 14.62
C SER A 176 9.17 1.64 15.08
N MET A 177 7.96 1.55 14.52
CA MET A 177 6.82 2.37 14.91
C MET A 177 5.64 1.52 15.38
N THR A 178 5.00 1.99 16.42
CA THR A 178 3.80 1.42 17.04
C THR A 178 2.59 2.34 16.82
N PRO A 179 1.35 1.89 17.12
CA PRO A 179 0.18 2.77 17.11
C PRO A 179 0.32 4.02 18.01
N SER A 180 1.10 3.94 19.09
CA SER A 180 1.38 5.10 19.96
C SER A 180 2.19 6.16 19.25
N ASP A 181 3.16 5.77 18.42
CA ASP A 181 3.97 6.69 17.62
C ASP A 181 3.11 7.36 16.53
N ILE A 182 2.22 6.58 15.88
CA ILE A 182 1.28 7.12 14.89
C ILE A 182 0.34 8.14 15.56
N LYS A 183 -0.14 7.86 16.78
CA LYS A 183 -0.95 8.82 17.56
C LYS A 183 -0.17 10.11 17.84
N GLN A 184 1.11 10.00 18.20
CA GLN A 184 1.96 11.16 18.43
C GLN A 184 2.18 11.98 17.15
N VAL A 185 2.34 11.34 15.99
CA VAL A 185 2.40 12.03 14.68
C VAL A 185 1.14 12.86 14.45
N ILE A 186 -0.05 12.27 14.58
CA ILE A 186 -1.31 12.97 14.33
C ILE A 186 -1.48 14.18 15.25
N GLN A 187 -1.15 14.02 16.54
CA GLN A 187 -1.19 15.11 17.50
C GLN A 187 -0.27 16.28 17.09
N GLN A 188 0.91 16.00 16.53
CA GLN A 188 1.87 17.02 16.09
C GLN A 188 1.59 17.62 14.69
N LEU A 189 0.82 16.93 13.85
CA LEU A 189 0.34 17.46 12.57
C LEU A 189 -0.75 18.53 12.77
N GLY A 190 -1.64 18.32 13.74
CA GLY A 190 -2.69 19.27 14.11
C GLY A 190 -3.94 19.19 13.22
N ASN A 191 -4.87 20.13 13.42
CA ASN A 191 -6.22 20.10 12.87
C ASN A 191 -6.34 20.44 11.37
N GLN A 192 -5.25 20.87 10.72
CA GLN A 192 -5.22 21.12 9.27
C GLN A 192 -5.17 19.83 8.43
N TYR A 193 -4.99 18.67 9.09
CA TYR A 193 -4.97 17.35 8.46
C TYR A 193 -6.20 16.54 8.85
N VAL A 194 -6.79 15.85 7.88
CA VAL A 194 -7.84 14.86 8.12
C VAL A 194 -7.24 13.48 7.96
N VAL A 195 -7.26 12.69 9.02
CA VAL A 195 -6.73 11.31 9.00
C VAL A 195 -7.88 10.34 8.74
N VAL A 196 -7.68 9.45 7.79
CA VAL A 196 -8.68 8.49 7.31
C VAL A 196 -8.05 7.11 7.11
N THR A 197 -8.86 6.06 6.99
CA THR A 197 -8.35 4.73 6.63
C THR A 197 -7.91 4.70 5.17
N PRO A 198 -7.01 3.77 4.77
CA PRO A 198 -6.62 3.62 3.37
C PRO A 198 -7.79 3.39 2.39
N GLY A 199 -8.79 2.60 2.74
CA GLY A 199 -10.00 2.40 1.92
C GLY A 199 -10.81 3.68 1.75
N THR A 200 -10.90 4.51 2.79
CA THR A 200 -11.51 5.84 2.71
C THR A 200 -10.67 6.75 1.82
N LEU A 201 -9.34 6.73 1.96
CA LEU A 201 -8.42 7.48 1.12
C LEU A 201 -8.60 7.12 -0.36
N MET A 202 -8.66 5.83 -0.70
CA MET A 202 -8.90 5.35 -2.08
C MET A 202 -10.25 5.84 -2.61
N THR A 203 -11.30 5.77 -1.80
CA THR A 203 -12.63 6.29 -2.16
C THR A 203 -12.60 7.79 -2.43
N MET A 204 -11.89 8.56 -1.59
CA MET A 204 -11.75 10.01 -1.77
C MET A 204 -10.94 10.35 -3.02
N ILE A 205 -9.86 9.61 -3.31
CA ILE A 205 -9.07 9.80 -4.53
C ILE A 205 -9.92 9.52 -5.77
N ALA A 206 -10.72 8.44 -5.75
CA ALA A 206 -11.58 8.08 -6.88
C ALA A 206 -12.68 9.13 -7.15
N LYS A 207 -13.19 9.79 -6.10
CA LYS A 207 -14.22 10.85 -6.18
C LYS A 207 -13.65 12.26 -6.37
N GLY A 208 -12.40 12.49 -5.99
CA GLY A 208 -11.74 13.79 -5.96
C GLY A 208 -11.25 14.29 -7.32
N LYS A 209 -11.79 13.73 -8.41
CA LYS A 209 -11.68 14.24 -9.78
C LYS A 209 -13.07 14.58 -10.28
#